data_AF-A0A3C2DWN0-F1
#
_entry.id   AF-A0A3C2DWN0-F1
#
_cell.length_a   1.000
_cell.length_b   1.000
_cell.length_c   1.000
_cell.angle_alpha   90.00
_cell.angle_beta   90.00
_cell.angle_gamma   90.00
#
_symmetry.space_group_name_H-M   'P 1'
#
loop_
_entity.id
_entity.type
_entity.pdbx_description
1 polymer ?
#
loop_
_entity_poly.entity_id
_entity_poly.type
_entity_poly.pdbx_seq_one_letter_code
_entity_poly.pdbx_strand_id
1 'polypeptide(L)'
;MNRIEVKEYLRRYKRACSDYERVKYNLYAVNNDLYGLQVTKYDKIPVQGGNGVKDRLEGLMDKSEKLSKQLNKLGEKKDAIKEEIEQFIRVLNNPDWENILFDFYIKNMTYTEIEKKGGYAWGVPKNITSLACVRLAQIWTAKKLIAEVKEEARL
;
A
#
# COMPACT_ATOMS: atom_id res chain seq x y z
N MET A 1 -20.06 4.15 9.94
CA MET A 1 -19.37 3.65 8.74
C MET A 1 -20.22 2.55 8.14
N ASN A 2 -20.57 2.60 6.87
CA ASN A 2 -21.34 1.58 6.17
C ASN A 2 -20.41 0.56 5.46
N ARG A 3 -20.98 -0.49 4.85
CA ARG A 3 -20.22 -1.56 4.16
C ARG A 3 -19.29 -1.02 3.06
N ILE A 4 -19.75 -0.01 2.30
CA ILE A 4 -18.98 0.57 1.19
C ILE A 4 -17.76 1.32 1.74
N GLU A 5 -17.98 2.13 2.76
CA GLU A 5 -16.93 2.87 3.45
C GLU A 5 -15.89 1.94 4.09
N VAL A 6 -16.32 0.81 4.68
CA VAL A 6 -15.38 -0.22 5.19
C VAL A 6 -14.52 -0.78 4.05
N LYS A 7 -15.13 -1.17 2.93
CA LYS A 7 -14.36 -1.70 1.80
C LYS A 7 -13.35 -0.68 1.29
N GLU A 8 -13.73 0.59 1.29
CA GLU A 8 -12.88 1.68 0.84
C GLU A 8 -11.72 1.96 1.82
N TYR A 9 -12.02 1.94 3.11
CA TYR A 9 -11.04 2.02 4.18
C TYR A 9 -10.00 0.90 4.07
N LEU A 10 -10.43 -0.35 3.89
CA LEU A 10 -9.54 -1.51 3.69
C LEU A 10 -8.71 -1.40 2.39
N ARG A 11 -9.20 -0.73 1.35
CA ARG A 11 -8.45 -0.51 0.10
C ARG A 11 -7.32 0.51 0.21
N ARG A 12 -7.28 1.33 1.28
CA ARG A 12 -6.22 2.34 1.48
C ARG A 12 -4.83 1.70 1.43
N TYR A 13 -4.66 0.50 1.98
CA TYR A 13 -3.36 -0.18 1.93
C TYR A 13 -2.96 -0.61 0.52
N LYS A 14 -3.89 -1.14 -0.29
CA LYS A 14 -3.60 -1.48 -1.69
C LYS A 14 -3.17 -0.26 -2.50
N ARG A 15 -3.80 0.90 -2.27
CA ARG A 15 -3.40 2.17 -2.90
C ARG A 15 -2.02 2.61 -2.45
N ALA A 16 -1.74 2.58 -1.15
CA ALA A 16 -0.43 2.91 -0.63
C ALA A 16 0.68 2.00 -1.20
N CYS A 17 0.41 0.70 -1.34
CA CYS A 17 1.32 -0.23 -2.01
C CYS A 17 1.54 0.12 -3.48
N SER A 18 0.47 0.45 -4.22
CA SER A 18 0.57 0.86 -5.62
C SER A 18 1.37 2.15 -5.80
N ASP A 19 1.18 3.15 -4.93
CA ASP A 19 1.94 4.40 -4.96
C ASP A 19 3.42 4.15 -4.65
N TYR A 20 3.71 3.31 -3.65
CA TYR A 20 5.06 2.89 -3.30
C TYR A 20 5.78 2.20 -4.47
N GLU A 21 5.15 1.18 -5.07
CA GLU A 21 5.76 0.45 -6.20
C GLU A 21 5.95 1.36 -7.42
N ARG A 22 5.02 2.28 -7.72
CA ARG A 22 5.20 3.25 -8.80
C ARG A 22 6.46 4.11 -8.61
N VAL A 23 6.69 4.64 -7.41
CA VAL A 23 7.89 5.44 -7.12
C VAL A 23 9.15 4.58 -7.17
N LYS A 24 9.08 3.34 -6.67
CA LYS A 24 10.19 2.37 -6.73
C LYS A 24 10.59 2.04 -8.18
N TYR A 25 9.64 1.80 -9.07
CA TYR A 25 9.90 1.58 -10.49
C TYR A 25 10.54 2.82 -11.15
N ASN A 26 10.03 4.01 -10.83
CA ASN A 26 10.62 5.26 -11.35
C ASN A 26 12.07 5.45 -10.86
N LEU A 27 12.35 5.13 -9.60
CA LEU A 27 13.71 5.18 -9.04
C LEU A 27 14.63 4.18 -9.74
N TYR A 28 14.15 2.96 -9.99
CA TYR A 28 14.90 1.94 -10.73
C TYR A 28 15.25 2.41 -12.15
N ALA A 29 14.29 3.01 -12.87
CA ALA A 29 14.53 3.57 -14.20
C ALA A 29 15.60 4.68 -14.18
N VAL A 30 15.50 5.62 -13.23
CA VAL A 30 16.50 6.70 -13.07
C VAL A 30 17.90 6.13 -12.74
N ASN A 31 17.97 5.11 -11.89
CA ASN A 31 19.24 4.48 -11.54
C ASN A 31 19.87 3.71 -12.70
N ASN A 32 19.05 3.10 -13.57
CA ASN A 32 19.54 2.49 -14.80
C ASN A 32 20.11 3.53 -15.77
N ASP A 33 19.44 4.67 -15.93
CA ASP A 33 19.93 5.77 -16.76
C ASP A 33 21.28 6.31 -16.23
N LEU A 34 21.40 6.46 -14.91
CA LEU A 34 22.65 6.84 -14.25
C LEU A 34 23.77 5.81 -14.51
N TYR A 35 23.48 4.52 -14.35
CA TYR A 35 24.44 3.46 -14.62
C TYR A 35 24.88 3.44 -16.09
N GLY A 36 23.95 3.60 -17.03
CA GLY A 36 24.24 3.67 -18.46
C GLY A 36 25.19 4.81 -18.81
N LEU A 37 24.99 5.99 -18.20
CA LEU A 37 25.86 7.16 -18.37
C LEU A 37 27.25 7.00 -17.73
N GLN A 38 27.37 6.24 -16.63
CA GLN A 38 28.64 5.96 -15.97
C GLN A 38 29.46 4.88 -16.69
N VAL A 39 28.81 3.87 -17.29
CA VAL A 39 29.47 2.75 -17.99
C VAL A 39 29.95 3.14 -19.40
N THR A 40 29.30 4.10 -20.05
CA THR A 40 29.90 4.79 -21.21
C THR A 40 31.10 5.60 -20.74
N LYS A 41 32.25 4.93 -20.60
CA LYS A 41 33.54 5.57 -20.35
C LYS A 41 33.75 6.66 -21.40
N TYR A 42 33.84 7.90 -20.92
CA TYR A 42 34.14 9.13 -21.65
C TYR A 42 35.52 9.15 -22.32
N ASP A 43 36.24 8.02 -22.33
CA ASP A 43 37.64 7.93 -22.77
C ASP A 43 37.83 7.96 -24.30
N LYS A 44 36.76 7.99 -25.12
CA LYS A 44 36.88 7.84 -26.59
C LYS A 44 36.12 8.82 -27.47
N ILE A 45 35.45 9.84 -26.93
CA ILE A 45 34.76 10.83 -27.78
C ILE A 45 35.16 12.23 -27.32
N PRO A 46 35.79 13.06 -28.18
CA PRO A 46 35.98 14.47 -27.88
C PRO A 46 34.61 15.16 -27.97
N VAL A 47 33.86 15.15 -26.87
CA VAL A 47 32.54 15.78 -26.84
C VAL A 47 32.74 17.29 -26.67
N GLN A 48 32.65 18.03 -27.77
CA GLN A 48 32.30 19.46 -27.75
C GLN A 48 30.91 19.60 -27.13
N GLY A 49 30.81 19.59 -25.79
CA GLY A 49 29.52 19.60 -25.09
C GLY A 49 29.60 19.40 -23.57
N GLY A 50 30.75 19.67 -22.95
CA GLY A 50 31.10 19.28 -21.58
C GLY A 50 30.16 19.74 -20.45
N ASN A 51 29.33 20.76 -20.66
CA ASN A 51 28.35 21.20 -19.66
C ASN A 51 27.05 20.38 -19.69
N GLY A 52 26.48 20.11 -20.87
CA GLY A 52 25.15 19.48 -20.95
C GLY A 52 25.08 18.04 -20.43
N VAL A 53 26.20 17.31 -20.50
CA VAL A 53 26.29 15.95 -19.95
C VAL A 53 26.43 15.97 -18.41
N LYS A 54 27.24 16.89 -17.88
CA LYS A 54 27.40 17.09 -16.44
C LYS A 54 26.08 17.54 -15.81
N ASP A 55 25.40 18.51 -16.43
CA ASP A 55 24.10 19.01 -15.99
C ASP A 55 23.04 17.88 -16.00
N ARG A 56 23.09 16.99 -17.00
CA ARG A 56 22.20 15.81 -17.07
C ARG A 56 22.50 14.80 -15.96
N LEU A 57 23.78 14.54 -15.66
CA LEU A 57 24.18 13.65 -14.57
C LEU A 57 23.72 14.19 -13.22
N GLU A 58 24.00 15.46 -12.94
CA GLU A 58 23.58 16.14 -11.71
C GLU A 58 22.05 16.14 -11.58
N GLY A 59 21.31 16.43 -12.67
CA GLY A 59 19.86 16.37 -12.69
C GLY A 59 19.28 14.98 -12.42
N LEU A 60 19.92 13.90 -12.91
CA LEU A 60 19.50 12.53 -12.62
C LEU A 60 19.84 12.09 -11.19
N MET A 61 20.99 12.51 -10.66
CA MET A 61 21.37 12.26 -9.26
C MET A 61 20.38 12.93 -8.31
N ASP A 62 20.05 14.20 -8.55
CA ASP A 62 19.10 14.96 -7.73
C ASP A 62 17.68 14.37 -7.80
N LYS A 63 17.27 13.88 -8.99
CA LYS A 63 16.01 13.14 -9.16
C LYS A 63 16.02 11.80 -8.42
N SER A 64 17.13 11.06 -8.46
CA SER A 64 17.28 9.80 -7.72
C SER A 64 17.16 10.03 -6.21
N GLU A 65 17.82 11.05 -5.68
CA GLU A 65 17.74 11.41 -4.26
C GLU A 65 16.31 11.79 -3.85
N LYS A 66 15.63 12.63 -4.64
CA LYS A 66 14.23 13.03 -4.41
C LYS A 66 13.29 11.82 -4.39
N LEU A 67 13.42 10.92 -5.37
CA LEU A 67 12.61 9.71 -5.44
C LEU A 67 12.91 8.74 -4.28
N SER A 68 14.17 8.62 -3.86
CA SER A 68 14.57 7.82 -2.70
C SER A 68 13.94 8.34 -1.40
N LYS A 69 14.02 9.66 -1.14
CA LYS A 69 13.35 10.30 0.01
C LYS A 69 11.83 10.10 -0.04
N GLN A 70 11.22 10.24 -1.21
CA GLN A 70 9.79 10.00 -1.38
C GLN A 70 9.42 8.54 -1.12
N LEU A 71 10.23 7.59 -1.58
CA LEU A 71 10.01 6.16 -1.39
C LEU A 71 10.03 5.78 0.10
N ASN A 72 10.97 6.34 0.87
CA ASN A 72 11.04 6.12 2.32
C ASN A 72 9.78 6.62 3.02
N LYS A 73 9.34 7.85 2.74
CA LYS A 73 8.09 8.41 3.30
C LYS A 73 6.86 7.58 2.94
N LEU A 74 6.78 7.09 1.70
CA LEU A 74 5.69 6.21 1.27
C LEU A 74 5.76 4.84 1.95
N GLY A 75 6.96 4.32 2.20
CA GLY A 75 7.18 3.09 2.95
C GLY A 75 6.62 3.17 4.37
N GLU A 76 7.03 4.19 5.13
CA GLU A 76 6.54 4.45 6.49
C GLU A 76 5.01 4.61 6.52
N LYS A 77 4.46 5.42 5.60
CA LYS A 77 3.02 5.62 5.50
C LYS A 77 2.27 4.33 5.16
N LYS A 78 2.81 3.52 4.24
CA LYS A 78 2.24 2.22 3.84
C LYS A 78 2.22 1.26 5.03
N ASP A 79 3.29 1.21 5.81
CA ASP A 79 3.40 0.31 6.96
C ASP A 79 2.50 0.75 8.12
N ALA A 80 2.38 2.05 8.38
CA ALA A 80 1.41 2.58 9.35
C ALA A 80 -0.04 2.26 8.95
N ILE A 81 -0.40 2.41 7.67
CA ILE A 81 -1.73 2.03 7.16
C ILE A 81 -1.96 0.52 7.28
N LYS A 82 -0.92 -0.30 7.05
CA LYS A 82 -1.00 -1.75 7.22
C LYS A 82 -1.40 -2.10 8.64
N GLU A 83 -0.68 -1.58 9.61
CA GLU A 83 -0.92 -1.84 11.02
C GLU A 83 -2.32 -1.38 11.45
N GLU A 84 -2.72 -0.18 11.03
CA GLU A 84 -4.06 0.39 11.26
C GLU A 84 -5.16 -0.57 10.76
N ILE A 85 -5.03 -1.06 9.53
CA ILE A 85 -5.99 -1.98 8.93
C ILE A 85 -5.94 -3.35 9.59
N GLU A 86 -4.76 -3.83 9.98
CA GLU A 86 -4.64 -5.13 10.63
C GLU A 86 -5.33 -5.14 11.99
N GLN A 87 -5.13 -4.09 12.78
CA GLN A 87 -5.86 -3.90 14.04
C GLN A 87 -7.36 -3.78 13.81
N PHE A 88 -7.78 -3.05 12.76
CA PHE A 88 -9.19 -2.92 12.41
C PHE A 88 -9.83 -4.27 12.05
N ILE A 89 -9.14 -5.13 11.30
CA ILE A 89 -9.61 -6.48 10.93
C ILE A 89 -9.73 -7.38 12.17
N ARG A 90 -8.73 -7.37 13.07
CA ARG A 90 -8.71 -8.22 14.29
C ARG A 90 -9.87 -7.98 15.25
N VAL A 91 -10.57 -6.85 15.12
CA VAL A 91 -11.78 -6.57 15.91
C VAL A 91 -12.94 -7.53 15.56
N LEU A 92 -12.89 -8.23 14.42
CA LEU A 92 -13.86 -9.27 14.08
C LEU A 92 -13.87 -10.44 15.07
N ASN A 93 -12.73 -10.76 15.66
CA ASN A 93 -12.53 -11.91 16.55
C ASN A 93 -13.02 -13.22 15.91
N ASN A 94 -12.71 -13.40 14.63
CA ASN A 94 -13.06 -14.58 13.85
C ASN A 94 -11.89 -14.93 12.92
N PRO A 95 -11.06 -15.93 13.28
CA PRO A 95 -9.82 -16.23 12.58
C PRO A 95 -9.99 -16.48 11.07
N ASP A 96 -11.05 -17.19 10.67
CA ASP A 96 -11.28 -17.51 9.26
C ASP A 96 -11.61 -16.26 8.44
N TRP A 97 -12.48 -15.40 8.97
CA TRP A 97 -12.88 -14.17 8.29
C TRP A 97 -11.72 -13.18 8.23
N GLU A 98 -10.95 -13.08 9.31
CA GLU A 98 -9.74 -12.26 9.40
C GLU A 98 -8.69 -12.72 8.38
N ASN A 99 -8.43 -14.03 8.29
CA ASN A 99 -7.48 -14.59 7.32
C ASN A 99 -7.88 -14.28 5.89
N ILE A 100 -9.16 -14.41 5.53
CA ILE A 100 -9.66 -14.07 4.20
C ILE A 100 -9.47 -12.56 3.92
N LEU A 101 -9.74 -11.69 4.90
CA LEU A 101 -9.53 -10.25 4.73
C LEU A 101 -8.04 -9.90 4.62
N PHE A 102 -7.16 -10.53 5.40
CA PHE A 102 -5.71 -10.34 5.30
C PHE A 102 -5.18 -10.79 3.94
N ASP A 103 -5.56 -11.98 3.50
CA ASP A 103 -5.13 -12.50 2.21
C ASP A 103 -5.60 -11.59 1.08
N PHE A 104 -6.85 -11.12 1.11
CA PHE A 104 -7.39 -10.26 0.06
C PHE A 104 -6.84 -8.83 0.11
N TYR A 105 -6.87 -8.15 1.26
CA TYR A 105 -6.55 -6.72 1.36
C TYR A 105 -5.07 -6.43 1.63
N ILE A 106 -4.39 -7.28 2.41
CA ILE A 106 -2.98 -7.07 2.78
C ILE A 106 -2.06 -7.83 1.83
N LYS A 107 -2.29 -9.11 1.58
CA LYS A 107 -1.45 -9.90 0.67
C LYS A 107 -1.81 -9.75 -0.81
N ASN A 108 -2.86 -8.98 -1.10
CA ASN A 108 -3.36 -8.70 -2.45
C ASN A 108 -3.69 -9.96 -3.27
N MET A 109 -4.08 -11.05 -2.61
CA MET A 109 -4.53 -12.26 -3.30
C MET A 109 -5.90 -12.03 -3.96
N THR A 110 -6.11 -12.66 -5.10
CA THR A 110 -7.41 -12.80 -5.75
C THR A 110 -8.29 -13.79 -4.98
N TYR A 111 -9.61 -13.71 -5.15
CA TYR A 111 -10.51 -14.67 -4.51
C TYR A 111 -10.22 -16.11 -4.93
N THR A 112 -9.85 -16.35 -6.18
CA THR A 112 -9.50 -17.69 -6.68
C THR A 112 -8.24 -18.24 -6.01
N GLU A 113 -7.24 -17.40 -5.73
CA GLU A 113 -6.06 -17.85 -4.97
C GLU A 113 -6.42 -18.18 -3.52
N ILE A 114 -7.31 -17.40 -2.90
CA ILE A 114 -7.79 -17.65 -1.53
C ILE A 114 -8.62 -18.94 -1.47
N GLU A 115 -9.50 -19.17 -2.45
CA GLU A 115 -10.27 -20.40 -2.60
C GLU A 115 -9.36 -21.63 -2.65
N LYS A 116 -8.35 -21.60 -3.51
CA LYS A 116 -7.37 -22.69 -3.66
C LYS A 116 -6.56 -22.91 -2.38
N LYS A 117 -6.10 -21.83 -1.76
CA LYS A 117 -5.28 -21.89 -0.55
C LYS A 117 -6.04 -22.48 0.64
N GLY A 118 -7.31 -22.11 0.83
CA GLY A 118 -8.12 -22.52 1.96
C GLY A 118 -9.05 -23.71 1.71
N GLY A 119 -9.06 -24.26 0.49
CA GLY A 119 -9.99 -25.33 0.12
C GLY A 119 -11.46 -24.89 0.15
N TYR A 120 -11.73 -23.59 -0.07
CA TYR A 120 -13.10 -23.06 -0.05
C TYR A 120 -13.83 -23.35 -1.36
N ALA A 121 -15.14 -23.59 -1.26
CA ALA A 121 -16.00 -23.62 -2.43
C ALA A 121 -16.01 -22.25 -3.15
N TRP A 122 -16.25 -22.29 -4.46
CA TRP A 122 -16.24 -21.10 -5.31
C TRP A 122 -17.19 -20.00 -4.80
N GLY A 123 -16.71 -18.77 -4.73
CA GLY A 123 -17.46 -17.60 -4.26
C GLY A 123 -17.58 -17.46 -2.74
N VAL A 124 -17.22 -18.49 -1.96
CA VAL A 124 -17.29 -18.44 -0.49
C VAL A 124 -16.42 -17.31 0.08
N PRO A 125 -15.14 -17.13 -0.31
CA PRO A 125 -14.32 -16.04 0.23
C PRO A 125 -14.86 -14.65 -0.10
N LYS A 126 -15.46 -14.46 -1.28
CA LYS A 126 -16.11 -13.20 -1.67
C LYS A 126 -17.34 -12.89 -0.80
N ASN A 127 -18.13 -13.92 -0.48
CA ASN A 127 -19.30 -13.80 0.38
C ASN A 127 -18.87 -13.47 1.81
N ILE A 128 -17.90 -14.21 2.36
CA ILE A 128 -17.32 -13.94 3.70
C ILE A 128 -16.76 -12.53 3.76
N THR A 129 -16.01 -12.09 2.74
CA THR A 129 -15.47 -10.72 2.71
C THR A 129 -16.57 -9.67 2.79
N SER A 130 -17.69 -9.88 2.08
CA SER A 130 -18.82 -8.94 2.12
C SER A 130 -19.53 -8.94 3.48
N LEU A 131 -19.71 -10.10 4.10
CA LEU A 131 -20.30 -10.23 5.44
C LEU A 131 -19.39 -9.63 6.52
N ALA A 132 -18.09 -9.91 6.45
CA ALA A 132 -17.09 -9.35 7.35
C ALA A 132 -17.05 -7.82 7.28
N CYS A 133 -17.18 -7.23 6.09
CA CYS A 133 -17.30 -5.78 5.94
C CYS A 133 -18.55 -5.20 6.61
N VAL A 134 -19.69 -5.91 6.54
CA VAL A 134 -20.92 -5.50 7.26
C VAL A 134 -20.70 -5.60 8.77
N ARG A 135 -20.07 -6.68 9.24
CA ARG A 135 -19.80 -6.87 10.67
C ARG A 135 -18.86 -5.81 11.22
N LEU A 136 -17.79 -5.47 10.50
CA LEU A 136 -16.89 -4.37 10.85
C LEU A 136 -17.61 -3.02 10.93
N ALA A 137 -18.51 -2.75 9.97
CA ALA A 137 -19.35 -1.53 9.99
C ALA A 137 -20.22 -1.46 11.25
N GLN A 138 -20.87 -2.57 11.63
CA GLN A 138 -21.66 -2.66 12.85
C GLN A 138 -20.80 -2.43 14.10
N ILE A 139 -19.65 -3.10 14.20
CA ILE A 139 -18.76 -2.95 15.37
C ILE A 139 -18.26 -1.51 15.49
N TRP A 140 -17.86 -0.89 14.38
CA TRP A 140 -17.43 0.50 14.38
C TRP A 140 -18.55 1.43 14.87
N THR A 141 -19.77 1.21 14.40
CA THR A 141 -20.94 2.03 14.77
C THR A 141 -21.27 1.87 16.24
N ALA A 142 -21.25 0.63 16.75
CA ALA A 142 -21.44 0.36 18.18
C ALA A 142 -20.35 1.02 19.05
N LYS A 143 -19.08 0.94 18.66
CA LYS A 143 -17.98 1.60 19.38
C LYS A 143 -18.15 3.12 19.42
N LYS A 144 -18.57 3.73 18.32
CA LYS A 144 -18.83 5.16 18.24
C LYS A 144 -19.95 5.60 19.20
N LEU A 145 -21.09 4.91 19.16
CA LEU A 145 -22.22 5.20 20.06
C LEU A 145 -21.84 5.04 21.54
N ILE A 146 -21.07 4.01 21.89
CA ILE A 146 -20.59 3.81 23.27
C ILE A 146 -19.68 4.96 23.71
N ALA A 147 -18.84 5.50 22.82
CA ALA A 147 -17.97 6.62 23.13
C ALA A 147 -18.78 7.90 23.38
N GLU A 148 -19.77 8.20 22.53
CA GLU A 148 -20.66 9.36 22.66
C GLU A 148 -21.41 9.33 24.00
N VAL A 149 -22.03 8.19 24.35
CA VAL A 149 -22.73 8.02 25.64
C VAL A 149 -21.79 8.20 26.84
N LYS A 150 -20.53 7.75 26.74
CA LYS A 150 -19.54 7.92 27.83
C LYS A 150 -19.10 9.37 28.01
N GLU A 151 -19.08 10.16 26.95
CA GLU A 151 -18.79 11.60 27.04
C GLU A 151 -19.97 12.35 27.66
N GLU A 152 -21.20 12.04 27.24
CA GLU A 152 -22.42 12.62 27.80
C GLU A 152 -22.59 12.30 29.30
N ALA A 153 -22.25 11.08 29.72
CA ALA A 153 -22.35 10.65 31.12
C ALA A 153 -21.20 11.15 32.02
N ARG A 154 -20.18 11.83 31.46
CA ARG A 154 -19.09 12.46 32.22
C ARG A 154 -19.34 13.95 32.52
N LEU A 155 -20.48 14.49 32.09
CA LEU A 155 -21.00 15.82 32.43
C LEU A 155 -21.96 15.71 33.62
#